data_AF-A0A0B5EWD9-F1
#
_entry.id   AF-A0A0B5EWD9-F1
#
_cell.length_a   1.000
_cell.length_b   1.000
_cell.length_c   1.000
_cell.angle_alpha   90.00
_cell.angle_beta   90.00
_cell.angle_gamma   90.00
#
_symmetry.space_group_name_H-M   'P 1'
#
loop_
_entity.id
_entity.type
_entity.pdbx_description
1 polymer ?
#
loop_
_entity_poly.entity_id
_entity_poly.type
_entity_poly.pdbx_seq_one_letter_code
_entity_poly.pdbx_strand_id
1 'polypeptide(L)'
;MSRRGKSTFRRMNALVLGLVTVAAGAVVPLVVVGGASTADAALRKRVDTDYTLLRRAPRSYVIGTAYRDWTVDVHGEQDAGYRWARVHGDLNSCLWIYSGALSGDAAQADSCGAAATMPVEQFTNGQIGGSDTDGASVATVAGANCATWDGSHIRGYGNVRPWEVPSAPSAPVDGQVAVGQTVQWRYVSRDGQWVMVRDPRAGDTEGVGQQGWYFIPRDCLPAQLPS
;
A
#
# COMPACT_ATOMS: atom_id res chain seq x y z
N MET A 1 28.63 22.34 -54.70
CA MET A 1 29.87 21.53 -54.87
C MET A 1 29.62 20.19 -54.18
N SER A 2 29.23 19.10 -54.87
CA SER A 2 30.09 18.11 -55.57
C SER A 2 31.11 17.49 -54.60
N ARG A 3 31.17 16.18 -54.28
CA ARG A 3 31.16 14.93 -55.09
C ARG A 3 30.68 13.75 -54.21
N ARG A 4 29.81 12.83 -54.66
CA ARG A 4 30.07 11.54 -55.36
C ARG A 4 31.19 10.66 -54.78
N GLY A 5 30.80 9.45 -54.34
CA GLY A 5 31.66 8.28 -54.20
C GLY A 5 30.83 6.99 -54.24
N LYS A 6 30.62 6.44 -55.44
CA LYS A 6 30.12 5.07 -55.67
C LYS A 6 31.30 4.09 -55.49
N SER A 7 31.07 2.94 -54.85
CA SER A 7 31.84 1.74 -55.13
C SER A 7 30.89 0.55 -55.27
N THR A 8 31.04 -0.11 -56.40
CA THR A 8 30.30 -1.28 -56.86
C THR A 8 31.34 -2.38 -56.90
N PHE A 9 31.13 -3.52 -56.26
CA PHE A 9 31.88 -4.73 -56.61
C PHE A 9 30.98 -5.97 -56.62
N ARG A 10 31.34 -6.85 -57.55
CA ARG A 10 30.52 -7.90 -58.16
C ARG A 10 30.55 -9.20 -57.35
N ARG A 11 29.38 -9.87 -57.36
CA ARG A 11 29.09 -11.31 -57.49
C ARG A 11 30.25 -12.31 -57.29
N MET A 12 30.01 -13.30 -56.42
CA MET A 12 30.29 -14.71 -56.70
C MET A 12 29.15 -15.58 -56.18
N ASN A 13 28.55 -16.33 -57.11
CA ASN A 13 27.64 -17.43 -56.83
C ASN A 13 28.44 -18.60 -56.25
N ALA A 14 27.95 -19.20 -55.17
CA ALA A 14 28.26 -20.57 -54.81
C ALA A 14 26.94 -21.27 -54.46
N LEU A 15 26.43 -22.02 -55.44
CA LEU A 15 25.31 -22.92 -55.29
C LEU A 15 25.83 -24.15 -54.53
N VAL A 16 25.50 -24.29 -53.25
CA VAL A 16 25.77 -25.51 -52.48
C VAL A 16 24.44 -26.24 -52.34
N LEU A 17 24.27 -27.29 -53.14
CA LEU A 17 23.29 -28.35 -52.86
C LEU A 17 23.78 -29.12 -51.64
N GLY A 18 23.20 -28.83 -50.47
CA GLY A 18 23.34 -29.64 -49.27
C GLY A 18 22.08 -30.48 -49.06
N LEU A 19 22.27 -31.80 -49.06
CA LEU A 19 21.26 -32.82 -48.78
C LEU A 19 20.38 -32.47 -47.56
N VAL A 20 19.07 -32.55 -47.75
CA VAL A 20 18.08 -32.61 -46.66
C VAL A 20 18.01 -34.05 -46.17
N THR A 21 18.72 -34.37 -45.08
CA THR A 21 18.39 -35.54 -44.25
C THR A 21 17.30 -35.16 -43.27
N VAL A 22 16.08 -35.62 -43.55
CA VAL A 22 14.94 -35.54 -42.61
C VAL A 22 15.20 -36.54 -41.49
N ALA A 23 15.85 -36.09 -40.41
CA ALA A 23 15.81 -36.81 -39.15
C ALA A 23 14.45 -36.51 -38.50
N ALA A 24 13.62 -37.55 -38.36
CA ALA A 24 12.43 -37.53 -37.53
C ALA A 24 12.85 -37.37 -36.06
N GLY A 25 13.16 -36.13 -35.66
CA GLY A 25 13.31 -35.76 -34.27
C GLY A 25 11.93 -35.74 -33.63
N ALA A 26 11.72 -36.60 -32.64
CA ALA A 26 10.56 -36.53 -31.77
C ALA A 26 10.41 -35.09 -31.28
N VAL A 27 9.28 -34.47 -31.61
CA VAL A 27 8.88 -33.17 -31.07
C VAL A 27 8.56 -33.41 -29.60
N VAL A 28 9.57 -33.38 -28.75
CA VAL A 28 9.35 -33.22 -27.32
C VAL A 28 8.74 -31.83 -27.18
N PRO A 29 7.50 -31.68 -26.68
CA PRO A 29 7.01 -30.36 -26.33
C PRO A 29 8.00 -29.82 -25.30
N LEU A 30 8.73 -28.78 -25.69
CA LEU A 30 9.46 -27.95 -24.75
C LEU A 30 8.38 -27.33 -23.87
N VAL A 31 8.06 -28.01 -22.77
CA VAL A 31 7.38 -27.41 -21.64
C VAL A 31 8.36 -26.33 -21.20
N VAL A 32 8.12 -25.11 -21.66
CA VAL A 32 8.63 -23.93 -20.99
C VAL A 32 7.96 -23.98 -19.63
N VAL A 33 8.63 -24.67 -18.70
CA VAL A 33 8.42 -24.45 -17.27
C VAL A 33 8.72 -22.97 -17.14
N GLY A 34 7.65 -22.16 -17.08
CA GLY A 34 7.77 -20.76 -16.75
C GLY A 34 8.56 -20.73 -15.47
N GLY A 35 9.83 -20.35 -15.57
CA GLY A 35 10.70 -20.20 -14.42
C GLY A 35 9.92 -19.28 -13.49
N ALA A 36 9.52 -19.80 -12.34
CA ALA A 36 9.05 -18.97 -11.26
C ALA A 36 10.11 -17.88 -11.13
N SER A 37 9.72 -16.63 -11.35
CA SER A 37 10.57 -15.49 -11.00
C SER A 37 11.06 -15.79 -9.61
N THR A 38 12.37 -15.99 -9.44
CA THR A 38 12.96 -16.12 -8.12
C THR A 38 12.57 -14.85 -7.40
N ALA A 39 11.59 -14.94 -6.50
CA ALA A 39 11.17 -13.80 -5.71
C ALA A 39 12.45 -13.23 -5.09
N ASP A 40 12.74 -11.95 -5.36
CA ASP A 40 13.90 -11.30 -4.74
C ASP A 40 13.86 -11.60 -3.25
N ALA A 41 14.99 -12.04 -2.71
CA ALA A 41 15.09 -12.38 -1.30
C ALA A 41 14.57 -11.20 -0.47
N ALA A 42 13.62 -11.47 0.42
CA ALA A 42 13.03 -10.43 1.25
C ALA A 42 14.09 -9.86 2.19
N LEU A 43 13.92 -8.60 2.57
CA LEU A 43 14.80 -7.93 3.53
C LEU A 43 14.01 -7.56 4.77
N ARG A 44 14.44 -8.05 5.92
CA ARG A 44 13.94 -7.60 7.22
C ARG A 44 14.50 -6.22 7.54
N LYS A 45 13.58 -5.30 7.78
CA LYS A 45 13.79 -3.91 8.15
C LYS A 45 13.03 -3.57 9.43
N ARG A 46 13.29 -2.37 9.94
CA ARG A 46 12.53 -1.73 11.02
C ARG A 46 12.07 -0.35 10.59
N VAL A 47 10.96 0.11 11.16
CA VAL A 47 10.54 1.51 11.07
C VAL A 47 11.49 2.36 11.93
N ASP A 48 12.19 3.31 11.32
CA ASP A 48 13.17 4.19 12.00
C ASP A 48 12.63 5.59 12.32
N THR A 49 11.51 5.97 11.71
CA THR A 49 10.72 7.17 12.04
C THR A 49 9.80 6.92 13.24
N ASP A 50 9.19 7.97 13.82
CA ASP A 50 8.21 7.80 14.91
C ASP A 50 7.02 6.92 14.48
N TYR A 51 6.58 7.11 13.24
CA TYR A 51 5.58 6.29 12.57
C TYR A 51 5.77 6.37 11.05
N THR A 52 5.02 5.56 10.30
CA THR A 52 4.82 5.69 8.86
C THR A 52 3.47 5.10 8.46
N LEU A 53 2.89 5.59 7.37
CA LEU A 53 1.56 5.15 6.92
C LEU A 53 1.65 3.87 6.08
N LEU A 54 0.69 3.00 6.31
CA LEU A 54 0.49 1.77 5.57
C LEU A 54 -0.63 1.98 4.57
N ARG A 55 -0.47 1.48 3.35
CA ARG A 55 -1.40 1.73 2.25
C ARG A 55 -1.81 0.44 1.55
N ARG A 56 -2.99 0.48 0.90
CA ARG A 56 -3.47 -0.63 0.06
C ARG A 56 -2.67 -0.83 -1.24
N ALA A 57 -2.05 0.25 -1.72
CA ALA A 57 -1.29 0.39 -2.95
C ALA A 57 -0.41 1.65 -2.83
N PRO A 58 0.65 1.81 -3.64
CA PRO A 58 1.46 3.02 -3.64
C PRO A 58 0.59 4.27 -3.82
N ARG A 59 0.82 5.31 -2.99
CA ARG A 59 0.08 6.59 -3.01
C ARG A 59 -1.46 6.49 -2.90
N SER A 60 -1.99 5.38 -2.39
CA SER A 60 -3.44 5.15 -2.28
C SER A 60 -3.95 5.27 -0.84
N TYR A 61 -5.15 4.76 -0.57
CA TYR A 61 -5.79 4.73 0.75
C TYR A 61 -4.84 4.26 1.84
N VAL A 62 -4.74 5.07 2.90
CA VAL A 62 -4.11 4.71 4.16
C VAL A 62 -4.98 3.67 4.83
N ILE A 63 -4.38 2.56 5.25
CA ILE A 63 -5.04 1.42 5.88
C ILE A 63 -4.72 1.36 7.38
N GLY A 64 -3.60 1.95 7.78
CA GLY A 64 -3.19 2.07 9.17
C GLY A 64 -1.81 2.69 9.28
N THR A 65 -1.18 2.49 10.43
CA THR A 65 0.10 3.09 10.80
C THR A 65 1.03 2.02 11.36
N ALA A 66 2.27 2.01 10.87
CA ALA A 66 3.37 1.31 11.52
C ALA A 66 4.14 2.29 12.40
N TYR A 67 4.55 1.86 13.58
CA TYR A 67 5.25 2.69 14.55
C TYR A 67 6.73 2.36 14.62
N ARG A 68 7.54 3.25 15.19
CA ARG A 68 8.97 3.02 15.42
C ARG A 68 9.22 1.61 15.97
N ASP A 69 10.31 1.01 15.50
CA ASP A 69 10.80 -0.32 15.87
C ASP A 69 9.92 -1.50 15.42
N TRP A 70 8.79 -1.26 14.76
CA TRP A 70 8.03 -2.33 14.13
C TRP A 70 8.87 -3.03 13.08
N THR A 71 8.81 -4.36 13.10
CA THR A 71 9.50 -5.20 12.12
C THR A 71 8.70 -5.22 10.81
N VAL A 72 9.42 -5.14 9.70
CA VAL A 72 8.85 -5.12 8.35
C VAL A 72 9.71 -6.00 7.46
N ASP A 73 9.13 -7.03 6.85
CA ASP A 73 9.84 -7.84 5.87
C ASP A 73 9.47 -7.31 4.48
N VAL A 74 10.40 -6.63 3.82
CA VAL A 74 10.23 -5.99 2.51
C VAL A 74 10.45 -6.99 1.39
N HIS A 75 9.55 -7.00 0.41
CA HIS A 75 9.50 -7.91 -0.72
C HIS A 75 9.61 -7.16 -2.04
N GLY A 76 10.46 -7.63 -2.96
CA GLY A 76 10.57 -7.11 -4.32
C GLY A 76 11.08 -5.66 -4.43
N GLU A 77 10.90 -5.08 -5.61
CA GLU A 77 11.35 -3.74 -5.95
C GLU A 77 10.49 -2.63 -5.31
N GLN A 78 11.03 -1.42 -5.35
CA GLN A 78 10.30 -0.21 -4.92
C GLN A 78 9.35 0.26 -6.02
N ASP A 79 8.15 0.69 -5.63
CA ASP A 79 7.20 1.35 -6.53
C ASP A 79 6.74 2.69 -5.95
N ALA A 80 6.93 3.77 -6.70
CA ALA A 80 6.52 5.14 -6.37
C ALA A 80 6.93 5.65 -4.96
N GLY A 81 8.03 5.13 -4.39
CA GLY A 81 8.48 5.48 -3.03
C GLY A 81 8.06 4.49 -1.94
N TYR A 82 7.37 3.41 -2.32
CA TYR A 82 6.83 2.41 -1.39
C TYR A 82 7.41 1.03 -1.68
N ARG A 83 7.38 0.18 -0.66
CA ARG A 83 7.75 -1.22 -0.73
C ARG A 83 6.56 -2.08 -0.36
N TRP A 84 6.40 -3.20 -1.06
CA TRP A 84 5.49 -4.26 -0.61
C TRP A 84 6.12 -4.97 0.56
N ALA A 85 5.40 -5.14 1.67
CA ALA A 85 6.00 -5.69 2.86
C ALA A 85 5.02 -6.42 3.78
N ARG A 86 5.52 -7.44 4.47
CA ARG A 86 4.87 -7.98 5.67
C ARG A 86 5.14 -7.03 6.81
N VAL A 87 4.09 -6.35 7.27
CA VAL A 87 4.16 -5.48 8.44
C VAL A 87 3.75 -6.28 9.67
N HIS A 88 4.68 -6.45 10.61
CA HIS A 88 4.43 -7.12 11.88
C HIS A 88 3.80 -6.14 12.89
N GLY A 89 3.39 -6.64 14.05
CA GLY A 89 2.72 -5.82 15.09
C GLY A 89 1.21 -5.95 15.02
N ASP A 90 0.48 -4.85 15.22
CA ASP A 90 -0.96 -4.92 15.46
C ASP A 90 -1.75 -5.36 14.24
N LEU A 91 -1.35 -4.97 13.03
CA LEU A 91 -2.07 -5.30 11.80
C LEU A 91 -1.68 -6.67 11.24
N ASN A 92 -0.41 -7.06 11.41
CA ASN A 92 0.15 -8.35 10.99
C ASN A 92 -0.30 -8.77 9.57
N SER A 93 -0.07 -7.92 8.57
CA SER A 93 -0.60 -8.05 7.22
C SER A 93 0.40 -7.59 6.16
N CYS A 94 0.15 -7.97 4.91
CA CYS A 94 0.94 -7.53 3.75
C CYS A 94 0.35 -6.23 3.20
N LEU A 95 1.12 -5.15 3.27
CA LEU A 95 0.71 -3.79 2.92
C LEU A 95 1.86 -3.03 2.26
N TRP A 96 1.54 -1.91 1.61
CA TRP A 96 2.54 -0.99 1.07
C TRP A 96 2.97 -0.01 2.15
N ILE A 97 4.28 0.20 2.27
CA ILE A 97 4.90 1.05 3.30
C ILE A 97 5.93 1.99 2.66
N TYR A 98 6.04 3.22 3.15
CA TYR A 98 6.99 4.19 2.61
C TYR A 98 8.43 3.74 2.85
N SER A 99 9.22 3.66 1.78
CA SER A 99 10.57 3.08 1.84
C SER A 99 11.56 3.94 2.62
N GLY A 100 11.34 5.26 2.65
CA GLY A 100 12.21 6.22 3.33
C GLY A 100 12.08 6.20 4.86
N ALA A 101 11.14 5.43 5.41
CA ALA A 101 10.94 5.25 6.85
C ALA A 101 11.51 3.93 7.38
N LEU A 102 12.32 3.23 6.57
CA LEU A 102 12.79 1.88 6.89
C LEU A 102 14.32 1.79 6.90
N SER A 103 14.86 1.18 7.95
CA SER A 103 16.28 0.86 8.08
C SER A 103 16.53 -0.64 8.28
N GLY A 104 17.75 -1.09 7.97
CA GLY A 104 18.16 -2.50 8.04
C GLY A 104 18.15 -3.23 6.69
N ASP A 105 18.75 -4.40 6.67
CA ASP A 105 19.07 -5.17 5.45
C ASP A 105 19.22 -6.68 5.69
N ALA A 106 18.71 -7.19 6.82
CA ALA A 106 18.87 -8.60 7.17
C ALA A 106 18.08 -9.50 6.19
N ALA A 107 18.71 -10.54 5.66
CA ALA A 107 18.06 -11.48 4.74
C ALA A 107 16.86 -12.19 5.42
N GLN A 108 15.79 -12.36 4.65
CA GLN A 108 14.54 -12.95 5.12
C GLN A 108 13.83 -13.70 3.98
N ALA A 109 13.03 -14.71 4.34
CA ALA A 109 12.20 -15.42 3.38
C ALA A 109 11.00 -14.57 2.94
N ASP A 110 10.56 -14.75 1.69
CA ASP A 110 9.33 -14.14 1.21
C ASP A 110 8.12 -14.66 2.01
N SER A 111 7.24 -13.76 2.41
CA SER A 111 6.07 -14.02 3.24
C SER A 111 4.79 -13.35 2.71
N CYS A 112 4.90 -12.54 1.65
CA CYS A 112 3.76 -11.86 1.04
C CYS A 112 3.57 -12.20 -0.44
N GLY A 113 4.52 -12.90 -1.07
CA GLY A 113 4.45 -13.19 -2.49
C GLY A 113 4.55 -11.92 -3.33
N ALA A 114 4.01 -11.99 -4.55
CA ALA A 114 3.98 -10.86 -5.46
C ALA A 114 3.25 -9.65 -4.86
N ALA A 115 3.75 -8.46 -5.17
CA ALA A 115 3.13 -7.21 -4.77
C ALA A 115 1.70 -7.12 -5.30
N ALA A 116 0.77 -6.76 -4.42
CA ALA A 116 -0.65 -6.75 -4.72
C ALA A 116 -1.31 -5.46 -4.22
N THR A 117 -2.38 -5.06 -4.90
CA THR A 117 -3.28 -4.01 -4.43
C THR A 117 -4.41 -4.64 -3.62
N MET A 118 -4.59 -4.22 -2.37
CA MET A 118 -5.74 -4.68 -1.57
C MET A 118 -7.04 -4.16 -2.20
N PRO A 119 -8.02 -5.02 -2.54
CA PRO A 119 -9.31 -4.59 -3.06
C PRO A 119 -10.07 -3.69 -2.07
N VAL A 120 -10.88 -2.77 -2.59
CA VAL A 120 -11.57 -1.75 -1.77
C VAL A 120 -12.60 -2.41 -0.84
N GLU A 121 -13.34 -3.37 -1.37
CA GLU A 121 -14.31 -4.20 -0.66
C GLU A 121 -13.71 -5.03 0.49
N GLN A 122 -12.39 -5.17 0.55
CA GLN A 122 -11.73 -5.89 1.63
C GLN A 122 -11.67 -5.06 2.92
N PHE A 123 -11.60 -3.72 2.84
CA PHE A 123 -11.40 -2.86 4.01
C PHE A 123 -12.51 -1.83 4.24
N THR A 124 -13.40 -1.59 3.27
CA THR A 124 -14.53 -0.67 3.45
C THR A 124 -15.87 -1.34 3.18
N ASN A 125 -16.92 -0.83 3.81
CA ASN A 125 -18.31 -1.21 3.53
C ASN A 125 -18.87 -0.54 2.24
N GLY A 126 -18.02 0.18 1.50
CA GLY A 126 -18.38 0.90 0.27
C GLY A 126 -18.62 2.40 0.47
N GLN A 127 -18.66 2.89 1.71
CA GLN A 127 -18.71 4.33 1.98
C GLN A 127 -17.31 4.93 1.92
N ILE A 128 -17.09 5.76 0.91
CA ILE A 128 -15.83 6.46 0.64
C ILE A 128 -16.11 7.96 0.54
N GLY A 129 -15.24 8.77 1.13
CA GLY A 129 -15.28 10.23 1.08
C GLY A 129 -14.05 10.74 0.35
N GLY A 130 -14.26 11.63 -0.62
CA GLY A 130 -13.19 12.26 -1.38
C GLY A 130 -12.44 11.29 -2.30
N SER A 131 -11.11 11.42 -2.33
CA SER A 131 -10.20 10.74 -3.27
C SER A 131 -9.31 9.71 -2.58
N ASP A 132 -8.51 9.01 -3.38
CA ASP A 132 -7.47 8.11 -2.89
C ASP A 132 -6.19 8.84 -2.47
N THR A 133 -6.18 10.18 -2.46
CA THR A 133 -5.09 11.00 -1.88
C THR A 133 -5.55 11.79 -0.66
N ASP A 134 -6.81 12.18 -0.60
CA ASP A 134 -7.37 13.01 0.48
C ASP A 134 -8.85 12.71 0.75
N GLY A 135 -9.34 13.07 1.94
CA GLY A 135 -10.73 12.81 2.35
C GLY A 135 -11.71 13.96 2.03
N ALA A 136 -13.01 13.70 2.15
CA ALA A 136 -14.04 14.73 2.10
C ALA A 136 -14.19 15.45 3.46
N SER A 137 -14.44 16.75 3.43
CA SER A 137 -14.57 17.54 4.66
C SER A 137 -15.88 17.24 5.40
N VAL A 138 -15.79 17.02 6.71
CA VAL A 138 -16.95 16.82 7.58
C VAL A 138 -16.63 17.29 8.99
N ALA A 139 -17.63 17.85 9.69
CA ALA A 139 -17.51 18.18 11.11
C ALA A 139 -17.80 16.94 11.96
N THR A 140 -16.95 16.67 12.96
CA THR A 140 -17.23 15.64 13.96
C THR A 140 -18.40 16.05 14.85
N VAL A 141 -19.10 15.07 15.41
CA VAL A 141 -20.28 15.26 16.26
C VAL A 141 -20.19 14.38 17.51
N ALA A 142 -20.84 14.82 18.59
CA ALA A 142 -21.05 13.98 19.77
C ALA A 142 -22.26 13.06 19.54
N GLY A 143 -22.12 12.08 18.65
CA GLY A 143 -23.16 11.06 18.43
C GLY A 143 -23.33 10.16 19.65
N ALA A 144 -24.45 9.43 19.71
CA ALA A 144 -24.85 8.64 20.88
C ALA A 144 -23.81 7.59 21.33
N ASN A 145 -23.06 7.01 20.37
CA ASN A 145 -21.96 6.08 20.67
C ASN A 145 -20.59 6.65 20.27
N CYS A 146 -20.47 7.97 20.12
CA CYS A 146 -19.18 8.58 19.92
C CYS A 146 -18.36 8.48 21.20
N ALA A 147 -17.35 7.61 21.20
CA ALA A 147 -16.48 7.43 22.35
C ALA A 147 -15.53 8.63 22.49
N THR A 148 -15.62 9.33 23.62
CA THR A 148 -14.71 10.43 23.97
C THR A 148 -13.65 9.99 24.98
N TRP A 149 -12.46 10.60 24.91
CA TRP A 149 -11.37 10.37 25.85
C TRP A 149 -11.55 11.19 27.13
N ASP A 150 -11.83 12.49 27.01
CA ASP A 150 -11.96 13.44 28.13
C ASP A 150 -13.28 14.24 28.13
N GLY A 151 -14.24 13.84 27.29
CA GLY A 151 -15.53 14.54 27.12
C GLY A 151 -15.50 15.65 26.07
N SER A 152 -14.33 16.07 25.58
CA SER A 152 -14.17 17.08 24.53
C SER A 152 -13.39 16.58 23.31
N HIS A 153 -12.58 15.54 23.49
CA HIS A 153 -11.83 14.88 22.44
C HIS A 153 -12.35 13.46 22.19
N ILE A 154 -12.37 13.08 20.92
CA ILE A 154 -12.78 11.76 20.44
C ILE A 154 -11.65 10.76 20.70
N ARG A 155 -11.99 9.52 21.08
CA ARG A 155 -11.03 8.42 21.13
C ARG A 155 -10.58 8.06 19.72
N GLY A 156 -9.28 8.11 19.51
CA GLY A 156 -8.66 7.88 18.21
C GLY A 156 -7.75 6.66 18.26
N TYR A 157 -7.60 6.00 17.11
CA TYR A 157 -6.74 4.82 16.97
C TYR A 157 -5.90 4.95 15.70
N GLY A 158 -4.61 4.69 15.78
CA GLY A 158 -3.77 4.65 14.59
C GLY A 158 -4.07 3.45 13.70
N ASN A 159 -4.61 2.39 14.31
CA ASN A 159 -4.92 1.14 13.65
C ASN A 159 -6.31 0.66 14.01
N VAL A 160 -7.00 0.20 12.99
CA VAL A 160 -8.10 -0.75 13.06
C VAL A 160 -7.70 -1.87 12.09
N ARG A 161 -8.17 -3.10 12.28
CA ARG A 161 -8.07 -4.14 11.25
C ARG A 161 -9.33 -4.11 10.38
N PRO A 162 -9.44 -3.21 9.39
CA PRO A 162 -10.70 -2.92 8.71
C PRO A 162 -11.22 -4.08 7.85
N TRP A 163 -10.43 -5.13 7.66
CA TRP A 163 -10.81 -6.36 6.96
C TRP A 163 -11.39 -7.44 7.88
N GLU A 164 -11.23 -7.32 9.21
CA GLU A 164 -11.83 -8.21 10.19
C GLU A 164 -13.26 -7.74 10.54
N VAL A 165 -14.15 -8.69 10.83
CA VAL A 165 -15.53 -8.41 11.25
C VAL A 165 -15.81 -9.28 12.49
N PRO A 166 -15.93 -8.69 13.70
CA PRO A 166 -15.78 -7.26 14.01
C PRO A 166 -14.33 -6.78 13.87
N SER A 167 -14.14 -5.51 13.51
CA SER A 167 -12.81 -4.90 13.45
C SER A 167 -12.34 -4.52 14.86
N ALA A 168 -11.10 -4.85 15.19
CA ALA A 168 -10.47 -4.50 16.46
C ALA A 168 -9.61 -3.22 16.32
N PRO A 169 -9.84 -2.19 17.16
CA PRO A 169 -8.96 -1.01 17.22
C PRO A 169 -7.70 -1.29 18.02
N SER A 170 -6.60 -0.62 17.69
CA SER A 170 -5.34 -0.67 18.44
C SER A 170 -4.56 0.64 18.27
N ALA A 171 -3.42 0.75 18.97
CA ALA A 171 -2.58 1.96 18.98
C ALA A 171 -3.39 3.25 19.28
N PRO A 172 -3.88 3.42 20.52
CA PRO A 172 -4.65 4.61 20.88
C PRO A 172 -3.84 5.90 20.66
N VAL A 173 -4.48 6.86 20.03
CA VAL A 173 -3.96 8.20 19.67
C VAL A 173 -4.99 9.23 20.11
N ASP A 174 -5.38 9.12 21.39
CA ASP A 174 -6.40 9.99 21.99
C ASP A 174 -5.99 11.46 21.97
N GLY A 175 -6.99 12.35 22.01
CA GLY A 175 -6.76 13.81 22.09
C GLY A 175 -6.46 14.50 20.75
N GLN A 176 -6.35 13.77 19.64
CA GLN A 176 -6.00 14.38 18.34
C GLN A 176 -7.18 15.08 17.67
N VAL A 177 -8.41 14.58 17.89
CA VAL A 177 -9.61 15.09 17.22
C VAL A 177 -10.61 15.57 18.27
N ALA A 178 -10.93 16.87 18.24
CA ALA A 178 -11.97 17.43 19.10
C ALA A 178 -13.38 17.17 18.53
N VAL A 179 -14.38 17.13 19.41
CA VAL A 179 -15.80 17.16 19.00
C VAL A 179 -16.09 18.52 18.35
N GLY A 180 -16.76 18.51 17.19
CA GLY A 180 -17.04 19.71 16.39
C GLY A 180 -15.89 20.13 15.47
N GLN A 181 -14.74 19.45 15.53
CA GLN A 181 -13.62 19.71 14.63
C GLN A 181 -13.96 19.27 13.20
N THR A 182 -13.55 20.07 12.21
CA THR A 182 -13.56 19.65 10.81
C THR A 182 -12.40 18.70 10.53
N VAL A 183 -12.72 17.51 10.05
CA VAL A 183 -11.77 16.48 9.60
C VAL A 183 -12.00 16.14 8.13
N GLN A 184 -11.05 15.43 7.52
CA GLN A 184 -11.18 14.87 6.18
C GLN A 184 -11.47 13.37 6.31
N TRP A 185 -12.74 12.97 6.22
CA TRP A 185 -13.11 11.56 6.31
C TRP A 185 -12.88 10.87 4.97
N ARG A 186 -12.49 9.59 5.00
CA ARG A 186 -12.00 8.92 3.79
C ARG A 186 -12.70 7.61 3.45
N TYR A 187 -12.90 6.74 4.43
CA TYR A 187 -13.74 5.57 4.26
C TYR A 187 -14.23 5.05 5.60
N VAL A 188 -15.35 4.33 5.57
CA VAL A 188 -15.86 3.58 6.71
C VAL A 188 -15.35 2.14 6.62
N SER A 189 -14.89 1.55 7.72
CA SER A 189 -14.43 0.16 7.81
C SER A 189 -15.48 -0.83 7.31
N ARG A 190 -15.05 -2.05 6.96
CA ARG A 190 -15.93 -3.08 6.41
C ARG A 190 -17.09 -3.44 7.33
N ASP A 191 -16.88 -3.42 8.65
CA ASP A 191 -17.92 -3.67 9.65
C ASP A 191 -18.80 -2.44 9.97
N GLY A 192 -18.52 -1.29 9.35
CA GLY A 192 -19.26 -0.06 9.56
C GLY A 192 -18.97 0.67 10.87
N GLN A 193 -18.09 0.15 11.74
CA GLN A 193 -17.92 0.65 13.10
C GLN A 193 -16.89 1.79 13.22
N TRP A 194 -15.97 1.89 12.26
CA TRP A 194 -14.85 2.82 12.30
C TRP A 194 -14.80 3.66 11.05
N VAL A 195 -14.29 4.88 11.16
CA VAL A 195 -14.04 5.75 10.01
C VAL A 195 -12.61 6.24 10.05
N MET A 196 -11.91 6.09 8.92
CA MET A 196 -10.59 6.68 8.72
C MET A 196 -10.77 8.18 8.43
N VAL A 197 -10.13 9.01 9.24
CA VAL A 197 -10.13 10.47 9.12
C VAL A 197 -8.70 11.00 9.07
N ARG A 198 -8.54 12.15 8.43
CA ARG A 198 -7.36 12.99 8.53
C ARG A 198 -7.65 14.26 9.29
N ASP A 199 -6.75 14.62 10.19
CA ASP A 199 -6.68 15.97 10.72
C ASP A 199 -5.98 16.88 9.69
N PRO A 200 -6.68 17.87 9.09
CA PRO A 200 -6.08 18.76 8.11
C PRO A 200 -4.99 19.68 8.69
N ARG A 201 -4.88 19.77 10.03
CA ARG A 201 -3.81 20.50 10.71
C ARG A 201 -2.49 19.74 10.70
N ALA A 202 -2.55 18.41 10.57
CA ALA A 202 -1.36 17.59 10.40
C ALA A 202 -0.79 17.80 8.99
N GLY A 203 0.50 18.11 8.93
CA GLY A 203 1.21 18.52 7.72
C GLY A 203 1.23 17.46 6.61
N ASP A 204 2.39 16.84 6.37
CA ASP A 204 2.52 15.90 5.27
C ASP A 204 1.66 14.63 5.47
N THR A 205 1.43 13.95 4.34
CA THR A 205 0.61 12.74 4.28
C THR A 205 1.45 11.49 4.04
N GLU A 206 2.77 11.58 4.12
CA GLU A 206 3.67 10.44 3.89
C GLU A 206 4.15 9.79 5.19
N GLY A 207 3.68 10.32 6.31
CA GLY A 207 3.82 9.67 7.59
C GLY A 207 5.15 9.97 8.25
N VAL A 208 5.71 11.17 8.05
CA VAL A 208 6.85 11.66 8.83
C VAL A 208 6.43 12.94 9.56
N GLY A 209 6.80 13.09 10.83
CA GLY A 209 6.41 14.24 11.65
C GLY A 209 5.18 14.00 12.54
N GLN A 210 4.10 14.79 12.41
CA GLN A 210 2.88 14.61 13.20
C GLN A 210 1.95 13.63 12.49
N GLN A 211 1.53 12.54 13.16
CA GLN A 211 0.53 11.62 12.61
C GLN A 211 -0.72 12.41 12.25
N GLY A 212 -1.21 12.27 11.01
CA GLY A 212 -2.40 12.97 10.53
C GLY A 212 -3.59 12.08 10.25
N TRP A 213 -3.40 10.76 10.17
CA TRP A 213 -4.44 9.78 9.83
C TRP A 213 -4.75 8.90 11.03
N TYR A 214 -6.04 8.76 11.33
CA TYR A 214 -6.53 7.98 12.46
C TYR A 214 -7.90 7.37 12.16
N PHE A 215 -8.22 6.30 12.86
CA PHE A 215 -9.58 5.79 12.97
C PHE A 215 -10.27 6.40 14.18
N ILE A 216 -11.53 6.78 14.00
CA ILE A 216 -12.45 7.15 15.09
C ILE A 216 -13.73 6.30 14.99
N PRO A 217 -14.52 6.16 16.05
CA PRO A 217 -15.83 5.52 15.96
C PRO A 217 -16.71 6.19 14.89
N ARG A 218 -17.43 5.39 14.10
CA ARG A 218 -18.29 5.91 13.02
C ARG A 218 -19.33 6.90 13.53
N ASP A 219 -19.85 6.68 14.74
CA ASP A 219 -20.86 7.53 15.38
C ASP A 219 -20.32 8.90 15.81
N CYS A 220 -19.01 9.15 15.69
CA CYS A 220 -18.43 10.48 15.85
C CYS A 220 -18.56 11.36 14.60
N LEU A 221 -19.14 10.85 13.51
CA LEU A 221 -19.51 11.61 12.32
C LEU A 221 -21.02 11.57 12.07
N PRO A 222 -21.59 12.56 11.35
CA PRO A 222 -23.01 12.54 10.97
C PRO A 222 -23.42 11.25 10.26
N ALA A 223 -24.69 10.84 10.41
CA ALA A 223 -25.20 9.63 9.76
C ALA A 223 -25.12 9.72 8.22
N GLN A 224 -25.34 10.91 7.67
CA GLN A 224 -25.15 11.21 6.25
C GLN A 224 -23.78 11.86 6.07
N LEU A 225 -22.90 11.21 5.30
CA LEU A 225 -21.58 11.73 5.00
C LEU A 225 -21.55 12.38 3.61
N PRO A 226 -20.82 13.50 3.43
CA PRO A 226 -20.62 14.09 2.12
C PRO A 226 -19.68 13.22 1.29
N SER A 227 -20.04 12.99 0.02
CA SER A 227 -19.20 12.30 -0.97
C SER A 227 -17.97 13.11 -1.36
#